data_AF-A0A9D9NMW9-F1
#
_entry.id   AF-A0A9D9NMW9-F1
#
_cell.length_a   1.000
_cell.length_b   1.000
_cell.length_c   1.000
_cell.angle_alpha   90.00
_cell.angle_beta   90.00
_cell.angle_gamma   90.00
#
_symmetry.space_group_name_H-M   'P 1'
#
loop_
_entity.id
_entity.type
_entity.pdbx_description
1 polymer ?
#
loop_
_entity_poly.entity_id
_entity_poly.type
_entity_poly.pdbx_seq_one_letter_code
_entity_poly.pdbx_strand_id
1 'polypeptide(L)'
;MSEADGASSDCIWPQHGLLKDSGAELHLDGKTVNSFTVSCELASDEGSAPRPAGIGIFCHELAHSFGLKDLYDTDGSGSGGNAPGLWNTSLMDTGCKNADGMCPPNLNAIDYELLGAGVCDTLEIGDYTLEPVNRNGHYLIFETGNEGEYFLFECREASGWDAPLGQGGLLVYHIDMSEDSAGYSDYYGRELSAAERWELDQINCRPDRQCAEIVSADPSATDVSGLFFPREGVTNFGSETVPAFRGNDGSSSGFALLDIRRNQDGSVSFSVARPVVLDISGIFQDAAIISWEIDDRLADNQGFEVEWTDGEKRETRMLDSSERSFTVEGLTPQTRYRATVRLVMSDEQKFSMSANFTTKVYRKGTYPYIYLRGSDRNTDGTFVPGSKIPLRIFNATGVAEVRWFFDGSPVEAESDGYFTVRRSGTLCAEIYYEDGTEERIIKEIRTR
;
A
#
# COMPACT_ATOMS: atom_id res chain seq x y z
N MET A 1 14.20 -32.82 27.06
CA MET A 1 12.93 -32.10 27.18
C MET A 1 13.26 -30.73 27.68
N SER A 2 12.61 -29.71 27.16
CA SER A 2 12.83 -28.32 27.56
C SER A 2 11.67 -27.81 28.41
N GLU A 3 11.87 -26.72 29.15
CA GLU A 3 10.77 -26.07 29.89
C GLU A 3 9.64 -25.60 28.95
N ALA A 4 9.98 -25.22 27.71
CA ALA A 4 9.01 -24.84 26.67
C ALA A 4 8.07 -25.99 26.26
N ASP A 5 8.48 -27.23 26.47
CA ASP A 5 7.69 -28.45 26.21
C ASP A 5 6.87 -28.90 27.44
N GLY A 6 6.77 -28.06 28.48
CA GLY A 6 6.10 -28.40 29.74
C GLY A 6 6.93 -29.33 30.64
N ALA A 7 8.24 -29.46 30.41
CA ALA A 7 9.12 -30.14 31.36
C ALA A 7 9.26 -29.35 32.67
N SER A 8 9.88 -29.97 33.69
CA SER A 8 10.13 -29.32 34.98
C SER A 8 10.89 -27.99 34.82
N SER A 9 10.69 -27.05 35.73
CA SER A 9 11.44 -25.78 35.84
C SER A 9 12.96 -25.95 36.02
N ASP A 10 13.45 -27.17 36.27
CA ASP A 10 14.88 -27.48 36.30
C ASP A 10 15.48 -27.71 34.90
N CYS A 11 14.64 -27.77 33.86
CA CYS A 11 15.07 -27.87 32.45
C CYS A 11 15.29 -26.46 31.87
N ILE A 12 16.18 -26.35 30.89
CA ILE A 12 16.45 -25.06 30.24
C ILE A 12 15.41 -24.81 29.14
N TRP A 13 14.88 -23.58 29.08
CA TRP A 13 14.10 -23.08 27.95
C TRP A 13 15.02 -22.81 26.74
N PRO A 14 14.75 -23.35 25.53
CA PRO A 14 15.59 -23.12 24.35
C PRO A 14 15.61 -21.63 24.01
N GLN A 15 16.80 -21.09 23.76
CA GLN A 15 16.95 -19.64 23.56
C GLN A 15 18.26 -19.30 22.87
N HIS A 16 18.26 -18.15 22.20
CA HIS A 16 19.41 -17.38 21.81
C HIS A 16 19.57 -16.17 22.73
N GLY A 17 20.80 -15.81 23.04
CA GLY A 17 21.05 -14.60 23.82
C GLY A 17 22.50 -14.16 23.83
N LEU A 18 22.72 -13.01 24.45
CA LEU A 18 24.05 -12.49 24.73
C LEU A 18 24.31 -12.56 26.24
N LEU A 19 25.41 -13.21 26.63
CA LEU A 19 25.83 -13.34 28.02
C LEU A 19 25.92 -11.96 28.70
N LYS A 20 26.43 -10.95 27.98
CA LYS A 20 26.55 -9.58 28.50
C LYS A 20 25.20 -8.97 28.91
N ASP A 21 24.10 -9.33 28.25
CA ASP A 21 22.78 -8.75 28.53
C ASP A 21 22.22 -9.29 29.87
N SER A 22 22.70 -10.47 30.28
CA SER A 22 22.48 -11.04 31.61
C SER A 22 23.54 -10.65 32.65
N GLY A 23 24.48 -9.76 32.29
CA GLY A 23 25.62 -9.38 33.13
C GLY A 23 26.69 -10.48 33.30
N ALA A 24 26.67 -11.51 32.46
CA ALA A 24 27.64 -12.61 32.47
C ALA A 24 28.80 -12.35 31.50
N GLU A 25 30.01 -12.76 31.90
CA GLU A 25 31.22 -12.69 31.08
C GLU A 25 31.91 -14.04 31.07
N LEU A 26 32.21 -14.57 29.87
CA LEU A 26 32.92 -15.83 29.70
C LEU A 26 34.19 -15.62 28.88
N HIS A 27 35.33 -15.83 29.53
CA HIS A 27 36.65 -15.79 28.90
C HIS A 27 37.28 -17.18 28.85
N LEU A 28 37.56 -17.66 27.64
CA LEU A 28 38.21 -18.95 27.39
C LEU A 28 39.42 -18.72 26.49
N ASP A 29 40.61 -19.12 26.94
CA ASP A 29 41.87 -19.03 26.17
C ASP A 29 42.14 -17.65 25.52
N GLY A 30 41.83 -16.57 26.24
CA GLY A 30 42.01 -15.20 25.77
C GLY A 30 40.97 -14.73 24.73
N LYS A 31 39.88 -15.48 24.54
CA LYS A 31 38.71 -15.10 23.75
C LYS A 31 37.52 -14.83 24.65
N THR A 32 36.66 -13.90 24.23
CA THR A 32 35.38 -13.65 24.89
C THR A 32 34.28 -14.38 24.14
N VAL A 33 33.52 -15.20 24.85
CA VAL A 33 32.26 -15.76 24.37
C VAL A 33 31.15 -14.83 24.82
N ASN A 34 30.29 -14.40 23.90
CA ASN A 34 29.18 -13.51 24.21
C ASN A 34 27.85 -14.05 23.71
N SER A 35 27.75 -14.42 22.43
CA SER A 35 26.53 -15.02 21.88
C SER A 35 26.48 -16.51 22.18
N PHE A 36 25.29 -17.01 22.51
CA PHE A 36 25.02 -18.44 22.72
C PHE A 36 23.65 -18.82 22.18
N THR A 37 23.51 -20.08 21.81
CA THR A 37 22.24 -20.73 21.45
C THR A 37 22.16 -22.04 22.23
N VAL A 38 21.03 -22.30 22.88
CA VAL A 38 20.75 -23.56 23.55
C VAL A 38 19.51 -24.19 22.93
N SER A 39 19.61 -25.49 22.61
CA SER A 39 18.49 -26.30 22.13
C SER A 39 18.41 -27.61 22.92
N CYS A 40 17.39 -28.41 22.65
CA CYS A 40 17.06 -29.61 23.40
C CYS A 40 17.28 -30.91 22.59
N GLU A 41 17.74 -31.97 23.25
CA GLU A 41 17.92 -33.31 22.64
C GLU A 41 16.59 -34.06 22.48
N LEU A 42 15.66 -33.85 23.41
CA LEU A 42 14.37 -34.55 23.48
C LEU A 42 13.23 -33.54 23.56
N ALA A 43 12.13 -33.83 22.88
CA ALA A 43 10.84 -33.16 22.99
C ALA A 43 9.82 -34.10 23.65
N SER A 44 8.75 -33.53 24.23
CA SER A 44 7.63 -34.31 24.78
C SER A 44 6.37 -33.46 24.76
N ASP A 45 5.24 -34.09 24.46
CA ASP A 45 3.94 -33.48 24.74
C ASP A 45 3.52 -33.85 26.17
N GLU A 46 2.71 -33.03 26.83
CA GLU A 46 2.26 -33.29 28.21
C GLU A 46 1.65 -34.71 28.33
N GLY A 47 2.32 -35.57 29.12
CA GLY A 47 1.88 -36.94 29.38
C GLY A 47 2.35 -38.01 28.36
N SER A 48 3.06 -37.62 27.31
CA SER A 48 3.65 -38.54 26.32
C SER A 48 5.05 -39.00 26.71
N ALA A 49 5.52 -40.11 26.12
CA ALA A 49 6.90 -40.54 26.27
C ALA A 49 7.84 -39.56 25.51
N PRO A 50 9.01 -39.22 26.06
CA PRO A 50 9.97 -38.35 25.38
C PRO A 50 10.39 -38.94 24.03
N ARG A 51 10.48 -38.08 23.01
CA ARG A 51 10.98 -38.40 21.67
C ARG A 51 12.19 -37.54 21.34
N PRO A 52 13.04 -37.92 20.37
CA PRO A 52 14.05 -37.01 19.83
C PRO A 52 13.41 -35.69 19.39
N ALA A 53 14.04 -34.58 19.76
CA ALA A 53 13.61 -33.27 19.29
C ALA A 53 13.83 -33.15 17.77
N GLY A 54 12.93 -32.45 17.09
CA GLY A 54 13.13 -32.07 15.69
C GLY A 54 14.22 -31.01 15.54
N ILE A 55 14.60 -30.71 14.31
CA ILE A 55 15.62 -29.69 14.02
C ILE A 55 15.06 -28.26 14.03
N GLY A 56 13.75 -28.08 13.99
CA GLY A 56 13.14 -26.77 13.75
C GLY A 56 13.44 -25.73 14.84
N ILE A 57 13.33 -26.08 16.13
CA ILE A 57 13.73 -25.18 17.23
C ILE A 57 15.23 -24.86 17.14
N PHE A 58 16.07 -25.86 16.89
CA PHE A 58 17.51 -25.61 16.70
C PHE A 58 17.77 -24.64 15.52
N CYS A 59 17.07 -24.80 14.40
CA CYS A 59 17.18 -23.90 13.25
C CYS A 59 16.72 -22.49 13.58
N HIS A 60 15.63 -22.32 14.31
CA HIS A 60 15.12 -21.04 14.78
C HIS A 60 16.13 -20.31 15.69
N GLU A 61 16.61 -20.98 16.73
CA GLU A 61 17.59 -20.38 17.65
C GLU A 61 18.96 -20.11 16.99
N LEU A 62 19.32 -20.90 15.98
CA LEU A 62 20.51 -20.66 15.19
C LEU A 62 20.31 -19.46 14.25
N ALA A 63 19.11 -19.25 13.73
CA ALA A 63 18.79 -18.14 12.84
C ALA A 63 19.02 -16.76 13.48
N HIS A 64 18.77 -16.62 14.78
CA HIS A 64 19.14 -15.42 15.53
C HIS A 64 20.65 -15.11 15.48
N SER A 65 21.50 -16.14 15.40
CA SER A 65 22.96 -15.94 15.25
C SER A 65 23.33 -15.32 13.89
N PHE A 66 22.44 -15.41 12.91
CA PHE A 66 22.57 -14.75 11.61
C PHE A 66 21.88 -13.38 11.55
N GLY A 67 21.22 -12.96 12.63
CA GLY A 67 20.56 -11.66 12.72
C GLY A 67 19.05 -11.68 12.42
N LEU A 68 18.47 -12.87 12.20
CA LEU A 68 17.01 -12.99 12.06
C LEU A 68 16.31 -12.74 13.40
N LYS A 69 15.12 -12.16 13.33
CA LYS A 69 14.30 -11.70 14.45
C LYS A 69 13.08 -12.58 14.63
N ASP A 70 12.49 -12.56 15.81
CA ASP A 70 11.22 -13.24 16.03
C ASP A 70 10.09 -12.50 15.30
N LEU A 71 9.35 -13.25 14.47
CA LEU A 71 8.25 -12.74 13.65
C LEU A 71 6.88 -13.16 14.21
N TYR A 72 6.85 -13.91 15.31
CA TYR A 72 5.64 -14.11 16.12
C TYR A 72 5.50 -13.00 17.16
N ASP A 73 4.40 -13.03 17.91
CA ASP A 73 4.20 -12.15 19.06
C ASP A 73 5.06 -12.60 20.27
N THR A 74 6.16 -11.89 20.55
CA THR A 74 7.11 -12.24 21.61
C THR A 74 6.65 -11.86 23.03
N ASP A 75 5.62 -11.02 23.18
CA ASP A 75 5.07 -10.63 24.48
C ASP A 75 3.72 -11.28 24.81
N GLY A 76 3.18 -12.04 23.85
CA GLY A 76 2.03 -12.92 24.00
C GLY A 76 0.73 -12.15 24.10
N SER A 77 0.32 -11.75 25.31
CA SER A 77 -0.86 -10.88 25.48
C SER A 77 -0.49 -9.54 26.10
N GLY A 78 0.80 -9.22 26.12
CA GLY A 78 1.36 -8.05 26.77
C GLY A 78 0.88 -6.78 26.10
N SER A 79 1.00 -6.65 24.78
CA SER A 79 0.77 -5.37 24.08
C SER A 79 -0.52 -5.31 23.24
N GLY A 80 -1.62 -5.90 23.74
CA GLY A 80 -2.95 -5.76 23.14
C GLY A 80 -3.60 -7.05 22.64
N GLY A 81 -3.03 -8.21 23.00
CA GLY A 81 -3.49 -9.53 22.59
C GLY A 81 -2.42 -10.26 21.79
N ASN A 82 -2.71 -11.47 21.32
CA ASN A 82 -1.77 -12.28 20.55
C ASN A 82 -1.92 -12.03 19.05
N ALA A 83 -0.87 -11.53 18.41
CA ALA A 83 -0.89 -11.34 16.97
C ALA A 83 -0.74 -12.68 16.21
N PRO A 84 -1.35 -12.83 15.03
CA PRO A 84 -1.18 -14.02 14.21
C PRO A 84 0.25 -14.21 13.68
N GLY A 85 1.01 -13.13 13.53
CA GLY A 85 2.35 -13.14 12.95
C GLY A 85 2.34 -13.68 11.52
N LEU A 86 3.34 -14.50 11.21
CA LEU A 86 3.52 -15.18 9.93
C LEU A 86 3.06 -16.65 9.97
N TRP A 87 2.38 -17.05 11.04
CA TRP A 87 1.83 -18.39 11.22
C TRP A 87 2.93 -19.45 11.10
N ASN A 88 2.55 -20.67 10.74
CA ASN A 88 3.51 -21.75 10.53
C ASN A 88 4.21 -21.70 9.15
N THR A 89 4.15 -20.56 8.45
CA THR A 89 4.84 -20.35 7.16
C THR A 89 6.29 -19.87 7.32
N SER A 90 6.64 -19.36 8.51
CA SER A 90 7.97 -18.82 8.80
C SER A 90 8.76 -19.69 9.78
N LEU A 91 10.07 -19.84 9.54
CA LEU A 91 11.00 -20.44 10.50
C LEU A 91 11.11 -19.60 11.77
N MET A 92 11.01 -18.27 11.63
CA MET A 92 11.08 -17.29 12.70
C MET A 92 9.72 -17.05 13.39
N ASP A 93 8.78 -17.96 13.18
CA ASP A 93 7.48 -18.03 13.84
C ASP A 93 7.23 -19.50 14.22
N THR A 94 5.97 -19.89 14.40
CA THR A 94 5.50 -21.23 14.75
C THR A 94 5.85 -22.29 13.71
N GLY A 95 6.34 -21.92 12.53
CA GLY A 95 6.77 -22.87 11.49
C GLY A 95 7.96 -23.72 11.93
N CYS A 96 8.77 -23.27 12.88
CA CYS A 96 9.81 -24.09 13.51
C CYS A 96 9.25 -25.37 14.18
N LYS A 97 7.94 -25.45 14.43
CA LYS A 97 7.25 -26.60 15.03
C LYS A 97 6.56 -27.50 13.99
N ASN A 98 6.63 -27.17 12.69
CA ASN A 98 6.00 -27.96 11.64
C ASN A 98 6.45 -29.43 11.64
N ALA A 99 5.47 -30.33 11.48
CA ALA A 99 5.67 -31.77 11.54
C ALA A 99 6.51 -32.21 12.76
N ASP A 100 6.09 -31.80 13.96
CA ASP A 100 6.78 -32.11 15.22
C ASP A 100 8.22 -31.57 15.32
N GLY A 101 8.49 -30.49 14.58
CA GLY A 101 9.82 -29.87 14.42
C GLY A 101 10.73 -30.58 13.41
N MET A 102 10.23 -31.60 12.71
CA MET A 102 11.02 -32.41 11.77
C MET A 102 11.08 -31.79 10.37
N CYS A 103 10.18 -30.85 10.07
CA CYS A 103 10.07 -30.23 8.75
C CYS A 103 9.75 -28.73 8.88
N PRO A 104 10.65 -27.92 9.46
CA PRO A 104 10.50 -26.46 9.45
C PRO A 104 10.42 -25.94 8.00
N PRO A 105 9.66 -24.86 7.74
CA PRO A 105 9.52 -24.30 6.40
C PRO A 105 10.85 -23.73 5.90
N ASN A 106 10.96 -23.55 4.58
CA ASN A 106 12.07 -22.80 4.00
C ASN A 106 12.04 -21.33 4.48
N LEU A 107 13.20 -20.67 4.42
CA LEU A 107 13.31 -19.21 4.62
C LEU A 107 12.35 -18.48 3.66
N ASN A 108 11.66 -17.47 4.18
CA ASN A 108 10.77 -16.60 3.42
C ASN A 108 11.51 -15.35 2.90
N ALA A 109 10.81 -14.50 2.14
CA ALA A 109 11.36 -13.28 1.55
C ALA A 109 11.87 -12.29 2.59
N ILE A 110 11.23 -12.19 3.76
CA ILE A 110 11.69 -11.35 4.89
C ILE A 110 13.05 -11.86 5.39
N ASP A 111 13.17 -13.19 5.58
CA ASP A 111 14.43 -13.80 5.99
C ASP A 111 15.55 -13.57 4.95
N TYR A 112 15.24 -13.77 3.66
CA TYR A 112 16.19 -13.55 2.57
C TYR A 112 16.64 -12.08 2.47
N GLU A 113 15.72 -11.15 2.69
CA GLU A 113 15.98 -9.71 2.71
C GLU A 113 16.91 -9.34 3.86
N LEU A 114 16.56 -9.73 5.10
CA LEU A 114 17.35 -9.43 6.30
C LEU A 114 18.77 -10.02 6.23
N LEU A 115 18.92 -11.20 5.62
CA LEU A 115 20.22 -11.84 5.42
C LEU A 115 21.02 -11.28 4.24
N GLY A 116 20.39 -10.49 3.35
CA GLY A 116 21.00 -10.05 2.09
C GLY A 116 21.37 -11.22 1.18
N ALA A 117 20.61 -12.32 1.23
CA ALA A 117 20.90 -13.57 0.55
C ALA A 117 19.96 -13.88 -0.62
N GLY A 118 18.86 -13.15 -0.75
CA GLY A 118 17.89 -13.33 -1.84
C GLY A 118 18.25 -12.59 -3.13
N VAL A 119 17.46 -12.86 -4.17
CA VAL A 119 17.43 -12.11 -5.42
C VAL A 119 16.15 -11.29 -5.43
N CYS A 120 16.25 -9.97 -5.44
CA CYS A 120 15.10 -9.09 -5.32
C CYS A 120 15.01 -8.16 -6.52
N ASP A 121 13.83 -8.10 -7.15
CA ASP A 121 13.50 -7.11 -8.18
C ASP A 121 12.40 -6.17 -7.68
N THR A 122 12.47 -4.89 -8.05
CA THR A 122 11.38 -3.95 -7.82
C THR A 122 10.15 -4.35 -8.64
N LEU A 123 8.97 -4.28 -8.04
CA LEU A 123 7.69 -4.48 -8.70
C LEU A 123 7.45 -3.35 -9.71
N GLU A 124 7.37 -3.70 -10.99
CA GLU A 124 7.12 -2.77 -12.09
C GLU A 124 5.94 -3.26 -12.96
N ILE A 125 5.46 -2.43 -13.88
CA ILE A 125 4.41 -2.85 -14.83
C ILE A 125 4.98 -3.94 -15.75
N GLY A 126 4.34 -5.10 -15.81
CA GLY A 126 4.78 -6.20 -16.66
C GLY A 126 4.11 -7.53 -16.32
N ASP A 127 4.47 -8.57 -17.05
CA ASP A 127 4.02 -9.94 -16.79
C ASP A 127 5.11 -10.70 -16.02
N TYR A 128 4.72 -11.36 -14.93
CA TYR A 128 5.65 -12.05 -14.03
C TYR A 128 5.34 -13.54 -13.97
N THR A 129 6.39 -14.32 -13.70
CA THR A 129 6.27 -15.71 -13.24
C THR A 129 7.31 -15.92 -12.15
N LEU A 130 6.85 -16.11 -10.91
CA LEU A 130 7.69 -16.36 -9.76
C LEU A 130 7.74 -17.86 -9.48
N GLU A 131 8.93 -18.43 -9.49
CA GLU A 131 9.16 -19.79 -9.00
C GLU A 131 9.13 -19.82 -7.47
N PRO A 132 8.87 -20.98 -6.84
CA PRO A 132 8.98 -21.11 -5.39
C PRO A 132 10.30 -20.57 -4.85
N VAL A 133 10.24 -19.67 -3.87
CA VAL A 133 11.39 -18.88 -3.37
C VAL A 133 12.55 -19.76 -2.91
N ASN A 134 12.28 -20.97 -2.43
CA ASN A 134 13.29 -21.92 -2.00
C ASN A 134 14.17 -22.47 -3.15
N ARG A 135 13.78 -22.27 -4.41
CA ARG A 135 14.52 -22.76 -5.59
C ARG A 135 15.62 -21.79 -6.02
N ASN A 136 15.38 -20.49 -5.90
CA ASN A 136 16.25 -19.46 -6.48
C ASN A 136 16.42 -18.21 -5.60
N GLY A 137 15.72 -18.12 -4.45
CA GLY A 137 15.73 -16.96 -3.56
C GLY A 137 15.04 -15.72 -4.15
N HIS A 138 14.26 -15.86 -5.23
CA HIS A 138 13.67 -14.74 -5.97
C HIS A 138 12.34 -14.30 -5.38
N TYR A 139 12.21 -13.00 -5.12
CA TYR A 139 10.98 -12.33 -4.70
C TYR A 139 10.91 -10.92 -5.29
N LEU A 140 9.74 -10.29 -5.23
CA LEU A 140 9.55 -8.89 -5.65
C LEU A 140 9.35 -7.98 -4.43
N ILE A 141 9.79 -6.73 -4.55
CA ILE A 141 9.55 -5.67 -3.55
C ILE A 141 8.77 -4.50 -4.15
N PHE A 142 7.80 -3.98 -3.40
CA PHE A 142 7.14 -2.71 -3.70
C PHE A 142 7.29 -1.77 -2.49
N GLU A 143 8.05 -0.70 -2.66
CA GLU A 143 8.15 0.36 -1.66
C GLU A 143 6.92 1.28 -1.73
N THR A 144 6.34 1.58 -0.57
CA THR A 144 5.25 2.55 -0.50
C THR A 144 5.78 3.99 -0.56
N GLY A 145 4.89 4.98 -0.49
CA GLY A 145 5.31 6.38 -0.33
C GLY A 145 5.88 6.71 1.04
N ASN A 146 5.80 5.80 2.01
CA ASN A 146 6.31 5.95 3.36
C ASN A 146 7.65 5.22 3.49
N GLU A 147 8.69 5.94 3.91
CA GLU A 147 10.05 5.38 4.00
C GLU A 147 10.09 4.27 5.07
N GLY A 148 10.63 3.10 4.70
CA GLY A 148 10.65 1.93 5.57
C GLY A 148 9.39 1.06 5.54
N GLU A 149 8.35 1.44 4.77
CA GLU A 149 7.14 0.65 4.61
C GLU A 149 7.03 0.09 3.17
N TYR A 150 6.88 -1.23 3.05
CA TYR A 150 6.95 -1.93 1.76
C TYR A 150 6.21 -3.27 1.76
N PHE A 151 6.08 -3.86 0.57
CA PHE A 151 5.46 -5.16 0.36
C PHE A 151 6.44 -6.12 -0.29
N LEU A 152 6.42 -7.37 0.12
CA LEU A 152 7.19 -8.46 -0.48
C LEU A 152 6.25 -9.48 -1.11
N PHE A 153 6.62 -9.99 -2.29
CA PHE A 153 5.84 -10.98 -3.04
C PHE A 153 6.70 -12.21 -3.32
N GLU A 154 6.30 -13.35 -2.77
CA GLU A 154 7.01 -14.62 -3.00
C GLU A 154 6.07 -15.72 -3.45
N CYS A 155 6.59 -16.69 -4.21
CA CYS A 155 5.89 -17.92 -4.47
C CYS A 155 6.35 -19.02 -3.50
N ARG A 156 5.42 -19.85 -3.05
CA ARG A 156 5.69 -21.08 -2.29
C ARG A 156 4.97 -22.27 -2.92
N GLU A 157 5.59 -23.44 -2.80
CA GLU A 157 4.99 -24.71 -3.17
C GLU A 157 4.98 -25.63 -1.96
N ALA A 158 3.88 -26.35 -1.72
CA ALA A 158 3.78 -27.35 -0.65
C ALA A 158 4.58 -28.63 -1.00
N SER A 159 5.89 -28.50 -1.13
CA SER A 159 6.83 -29.57 -1.46
C SER A 159 8.10 -29.45 -0.62
N GLY A 160 8.79 -30.58 -0.42
CA GLY A 160 10.00 -30.62 0.41
C GLY A 160 9.76 -30.11 1.84
N TRP A 161 10.55 -29.13 2.27
CA TRP A 161 10.46 -28.49 3.60
C TRP A 161 9.16 -27.70 3.81
N ASP A 162 8.50 -27.29 2.72
CA ASP A 162 7.21 -26.60 2.78
C ASP A 162 6.01 -27.55 2.62
N ALA A 163 6.24 -28.87 2.51
CA ALA A 163 5.16 -29.86 2.46
C ALA A 163 4.14 -29.73 3.61
N PRO A 164 4.52 -29.42 4.86
CA PRO A 164 3.57 -29.22 5.96
C PRO A 164 2.61 -28.04 5.79
N LEU A 165 2.91 -27.09 4.88
CA LEU A 165 2.00 -25.97 4.59
C LEU A 165 0.72 -26.44 3.90
N GLY A 166 0.74 -27.60 3.22
CA GLY A 166 -0.43 -28.21 2.57
C GLY A 166 -0.98 -27.45 1.35
N GLN A 167 -0.58 -26.20 1.16
CA GLN A 167 -0.98 -25.31 0.07
C GLN A 167 0.24 -24.50 -0.41
N GLY A 168 0.21 -24.07 -1.67
CA GLY A 168 1.17 -23.12 -2.22
C GLY A 168 0.47 -22.07 -3.05
N GLY A 169 1.23 -21.10 -3.55
CA GLY A 169 0.74 -19.93 -4.25
C GLY A 169 1.64 -18.74 -4.00
N LEU A 170 1.08 -17.55 -4.17
CA LEU A 170 1.72 -16.28 -3.89
C LEU A 170 1.42 -15.88 -2.45
N LEU A 171 2.44 -15.62 -1.66
CA LEU A 171 2.33 -14.91 -0.39
C LEU A 171 2.70 -13.45 -0.60
N VAL A 172 1.97 -12.58 0.10
CA VAL A 172 2.21 -11.15 0.13
C VAL A 172 2.48 -10.78 1.58
N TYR A 173 3.61 -10.16 1.84
CA TYR A 173 3.95 -9.59 3.14
C TYR A 173 3.82 -8.08 3.10
N HIS A 174 3.30 -7.47 4.15
CA HIS A 174 3.35 -6.03 4.39
C HIS A 174 4.30 -5.78 5.55
N ILE A 175 5.38 -5.06 5.27
CA ILE A 175 6.46 -4.78 6.20
C ILE A 175 6.47 -3.29 6.54
N ASP A 176 6.51 -2.97 7.81
CA ASP A 176 6.67 -1.62 8.35
C ASP A 176 7.93 -1.58 9.23
N MET A 177 8.96 -0.91 8.74
CA MET A 177 10.18 -0.53 9.47
C MET A 177 10.30 1.01 9.55
N SER A 178 9.19 1.73 9.36
CA SER A 178 9.19 3.19 9.36
C SER A 178 9.36 3.78 10.77
N GLU A 179 9.57 5.10 10.82
CA GLU A 179 9.59 5.86 12.08
C GLU A 179 8.17 6.19 12.59
N ASP A 180 7.12 5.73 11.91
CA ASP A 180 5.75 5.94 12.35
C ASP A 180 5.44 5.10 13.60
N SER A 181 4.54 5.63 14.44
CA SER A 181 4.06 4.92 15.64
C SER A 181 3.40 3.59 15.24
N ALA A 182 3.90 2.51 15.84
CA ALA A 182 3.36 1.16 15.72
C ALA A 182 2.65 0.74 17.02
N GLY A 183 2.08 1.70 17.76
CA GLY A 183 1.30 1.46 18.97
C GLY A 183 2.13 1.28 20.25
N TYR A 184 1.41 1.28 21.37
CA TYR A 184 1.97 1.16 22.72
C TYR A 184 2.58 -0.21 22.99
N SER A 185 3.69 -0.22 23.74
CA SER A 185 4.30 -1.41 24.33
C SER A 185 4.11 -1.40 25.85
N ASP A 186 3.42 -2.40 26.40
CA ASP A 186 3.21 -2.51 27.84
C ASP A 186 4.51 -2.86 28.58
N TYR A 187 5.40 -3.61 27.92
CA TYR A 187 6.71 -3.95 28.47
C TYR A 187 7.60 -2.70 28.67
N TYR A 188 7.63 -1.80 27.69
CA TYR A 188 8.45 -0.58 27.76
C TYR A 188 7.71 0.64 28.33
N GLY A 189 6.39 0.56 28.50
CA GLY A 189 5.57 1.62 29.06
C GLY A 189 5.50 2.89 28.19
N ARG A 190 5.58 2.74 26.86
CA ARG A 190 5.55 3.85 25.90
C ARG A 190 5.11 3.39 24.51
N GLU A 191 4.76 4.37 23.67
CA GLU A 191 4.65 4.18 22.22
C GLU A 191 6.02 3.84 21.61
N LEU A 192 6.02 2.88 20.69
CA LEU A 192 7.18 2.52 19.88
C LEU A 192 6.91 2.88 18.41
N SER A 193 7.94 3.33 17.69
CA SER A 193 7.87 3.31 16.23
C SER A 193 7.98 1.88 15.69
N ALA A 194 7.64 1.68 14.41
CA ALA A 194 7.84 0.39 13.76
C ALA A 194 9.33 0.00 13.78
N ALA A 195 10.23 0.93 13.46
CA ALA A 195 11.68 0.74 13.56
C ALA A 195 12.12 0.28 14.97
N GLU A 196 11.62 0.93 16.03
CA GLU A 196 11.94 0.53 17.41
C GLU A 196 11.42 -0.89 17.74
N ARG A 197 10.29 -1.31 17.19
CA ARG A 197 9.79 -2.68 17.36
C ARG A 197 10.75 -3.71 16.76
N TRP A 198 11.32 -3.45 15.59
CA TRP A 198 12.34 -4.31 14.99
C TRP A 198 13.63 -4.37 15.81
N GLU A 199 14.08 -3.23 16.33
CA GLU A 199 15.28 -3.17 17.18
C GLU A 199 15.11 -3.97 18.48
N LEU A 200 13.92 -3.87 19.09
CA LEU A 200 13.59 -4.42 20.40
C LEU A 200 12.95 -5.82 20.35
N ASP A 201 12.91 -6.45 19.17
CA ASP A 201 12.33 -7.78 18.96
C ASP A 201 10.84 -7.88 19.36
N GLN A 202 10.10 -6.80 19.12
CA GLN A 202 8.65 -6.66 19.34
C GLN A 202 7.87 -6.44 18.03
N ILE A 203 8.35 -7.03 16.92
CA ILE A 203 7.89 -6.81 15.55
C ILE A 203 6.36 -6.95 15.46
N ASN A 204 5.83 -8.05 15.99
CA ASN A 204 4.41 -8.37 15.90
C ASN A 204 3.68 -8.36 17.25
N CYS A 205 4.21 -7.73 18.29
CA CYS A 205 3.55 -7.65 19.60
C CYS A 205 2.27 -6.79 19.63
N ARG A 206 1.90 -6.16 18.51
CA ARG A 206 0.71 -5.30 18.43
C ARG A 206 -0.27 -5.86 17.39
N PRO A 207 -1.31 -6.60 17.79
CA PRO A 207 -2.18 -7.33 16.85
C PRO A 207 -2.95 -6.46 15.84
N ASP A 208 -3.30 -5.23 16.21
CA ASP A 208 -3.97 -4.24 15.34
C ASP A 208 -2.97 -3.39 14.53
N ARG A 209 -1.66 -3.61 14.71
CA ARG A 209 -0.58 -2.91 14.00
C ARG A 209 0.70 -3.76 13.96
N GLN A 210 0.65 -4.88 13.25
CA GLN A 210 1.81 -5.74 13.02
C GLN A 210 2.84 -5.03 12.13
N CYS A 211 4.13 -5.20 12.43
CA CYS A 211 5.21 -4.64 11.60
C CYS A 211 5.69 -5.62 10.51
N ALA A 212 5.34 -6.90 10.63
CA ALA A 212 5.53 -7.89 9.59
C ALA A 212 4.26 -8.76 9.48
N GLU A 213 3.39 -8.45 8.53
CA GLU A 213 2.08 -9.11 8.38
C GLU A 213 2.00 -9.89 7.07
N ILE A 214 1.31 -11.04 7.08
CA ILE A 214 0.83 -11.68 5.85
C ILE A 214 -0.48 -11.02 5.43
N VAL A 215 -0.50 -10.44 4.23
CA VAL A 215 -1.70 -9.94 3.59
C VAL A 215 -2.48 -11.14 3.03
N SER A 216 -3.32 -11.73 3.88
CA SER A 216 -4.03 -12.99 3.59
C SER A 216 -5.07 -12.84 2.48
N ALA A 217 -5.03 -13.70 1.45
CA ALA A 217 -6.06 -13.75 0.41
C ALA A 217 -7.49 -13.92 0.96
N ASP A 218 -7.64 -14.50 2.15
CA ASP A 218 -8.85 -14.49 2.98
C ASP A 218 -8.57 -13.80 4.31
N PRO A 219 -9.08 -12.58 4.56
CA PRO A 219 -8.90 -11.92 5.85
C PRO A 219 -9.55 -12.66 7.03
N SER A 220 -10.41 -13.65 6.77
CA SER A 220 -11.02 -14.53 7.77
C SER A 220 -10.36 -15.91 7.85
N ALA A 221 -9.17 -16.07 7.25
CA ALA A 221 -8.42 -17.33 7.26
C ALA A 221 -8.26 -17.87 8.69
N THR A 222 -8.50 -19.18 8.85
CA THR A 222 -8.24 -19.91 10.10
C THR A 222 -7.14 -20.96 9.95
N ASP A 223 -6.64 -21.15 8.73
CA ASP A 223 -5.51 -22.01 8.38
C ASP A 223 -4.70 -21.38 7.23
N VAL A 224 -3.50 -21.91 6.98
CA VAL A 224 -2.59 -21.41 5.96
C VAL A 224 -3.13 -21.42 4.54
N SER A 225 -4.15 -22.24 4.24
CA SER A 225 -4.70 -22.29 2.88
C SER A 225 -5.41 -20.99 2.50
N GLY A 226 -5.88 -20.22 3.48
CA GLY A 226 -6.48 -18.91 3.30
C GLY A 226 -5.48 -17.79 2.95
N LEU A 227 -4.18 -18.01 3.21
CA LEU A 227 -3.16 -16.97 3.06
C LEU A 227 -2.75 -16.73 1.61
N PHE A 228 -2.71 -17.79 0.80
CA PHE A 228 -2.11 -17.78 -0.55
C PHE A 228 -3.04 -17.24 -1.63
N PHE A 229 -2.51 -16.44 -2.55
CA PHE A 229 -3.15 -16.13 -3.83
C PHE A 229 -2.73 -17.12 -4.94
N PRO A 230 -3.60 -17.41 -5.93
CA PRO A 230 -5.03 -17.10 -5.92
C PRO A 230 -5.78 -18.07 -4.98
N ARG A 231 -6.96 -17.65 -4.55
CA ARG A 231 -7.91 -18.48 -3.79
C ARG A 231 -9.32 -18.26 -4.33
N GLU A 232 -10.11 -19.31 -4.50
CA GLU A 232 -11.56 -19.29 -4.82
C GLU A 232 -12.12 -17.98 -5.43
N GLY A 233 -11.76 -17.65 -6.68
CA GLY A 233 -12.25 -16.46 -7.39
C GLY A 233 -11.51 -15.15 -7.08
N VAL A 234 -10.66 -15.12 -6.07
CA VAL A 234 -9.69 -14.07 -5.77
C VAL A 234 -8.42 -14.31 -6.60
N THR A 235 -8.45 -13.83 -7.84
CA THR A 235 -7.33 -13.88 -8.78
C THR A 235 -6.65 -12.52 -8.96
N ASN A 236 -7.09 -11.51 -8.24
CA ASN A 236 -6.59 -10.14 -8.36
C ASN A 236 -6.32 -9.57 -6.97
N PHE A 237 -5.29 -8.74 -6.85
CA PHE A 237 -4.93 -8.03 -5.63
C PHE A 237 -4.64 -6.56 -5.97
N GLY A 238 -5.36 -5.62 -5.36
CA GLY A 238 -5.31 -4.21 -5.72
C GLY A 238 -5.94 -3.31 -4.65
N SER A 239 -6.04 -2.01 -4.92
CA SER A 239 -6.38 -1.02 -3.89
C SER A 239 -7.81 -1.08 -3.34
N GLU A 240 -8.74 -1.78 -4.00
CA GLU A 240 -10.11 -1.99 -3.53
C GLU A 240 -10.46 -3.48 -3.37
N THR A 241 -9.46 -4.38 -3.40
CA THR A 241 -9.67 -5.79 -3.06
C THR A 241 -9.77 -5.96 -1.54
N VAL A 242 -10.19 -7.15 -1.11
CA VAL A 242 -10.21 -7.54 0.31
C VAL A 242 -9.35 -8.79 0.43
N PRO A 243 -8.10 -8.68 0.94
CA PRO A 243 -7.45 -7.48 1.49
C PRO A 243 -7.02 -6.48 0.41
N ALA A 244 -6.80 -5.23 0.81
CA ALA A 244 -6.47 -4.13 -0.11
C ALA A 244 -4.95 -3.92 -0.21
N PHE A 245 -4.45 -3.66 -1.42
CA PHE A 245 -3.07 -3.28 -1.66
C PHE A 245 -2.87 -1.79 -1.35
N ARG A 246 -2.71 -1.48 -0.06
CA ARG A 246 -2.62 -0.11 0.47
C ARG A 246 -1.57 -0.01 1.57
N GLY A 247 -0.89 1.12 1.63
CA GLY A 247 -0.07 1.44 2.79
C GLY A 247 -0.92 1.67 4.05
N ASN A 248 -0.24 1.74 5.17
CA ASN A 248 -0.76 1.90 6.52
C ASN A 248 -1.54 3.21 6.73
N ASP A 249 -1.23 4.26 5.96
CA ASP A 249 -1.97 5.52 5.94
C ASP A 249 -3.25 5.46 5.07
N GLY A 250 -3.54 4.29 4.48
CA GLY A 250 -4.64 4.03 3.57
C GLY A 250 -4.37 4.49 2.13
N SER A 251 -3.17 4.99 1.81
CA SER A 251 -2.81 5.35 0.44
C SER A 251 -2.82 4.12 -0.47
N SER A 252 -3.29 4.31 -1.71
CA SER A 252 -3.27 3.25 -2.73
C SER A 252 -1.82 2.99 -3.13
N SER A 253 -1.44 1.71 -3.28
CA SER A 253 -0.15 1.36 -3.91
C SER A 253 -0.07 1.91 -5.34
N GLY A 254 -1.22 2.14 -5.98
CA GLY A 254 -1.31 2.53 -7.38
C GLY A 254 -1.06 1.39 -8.36
N PHE A 255 -0.76 0.20 -7.85
CA PHE A 255 -0.55 -1.02 -8.61
C PHE A 255 -1.64 -2.05 -8.30
N ALA A 256 -1.83 -2.98 -9.23
CA ALA A 256 -2.62 -4.18 -9.01
C ALA A 256 -1.92 -5.38 -9.66
N LEU A 257 -2.01 -6.53 -9.00
CA LEU A 257 -1.72 -7.83 -9.57
C LEU A 257 -3.02 -8.39 -10.16
N LEU A 258 -3.00 -8.71 -11.44
CA LEU A 258 -4.12 -9.21 -12.22
C LEU A 258 -3.86 -10.65 -12.67
N ASP A 259 -4.92 -11.44 -12.80
CA ASP A 259 -4.91 -12.81 -13.33
C ASP A 259 -3.88 -13.73 -12.65
N ILE A 260 -3.76 -13.59 -11.32
CA ILE A 260 -2.92 -14.43 -10.47
C ILE A 260 -3.37 -15.88 -10.63
N ARG A 261 -2.44 -16.73 -11.08
CA ARG A 261 -2.69 -18.15 -11.35
C ARG A 261 -1.50 -19.01 -10.94
N ARG A 262 -1.79 -20.18 -10.39
CA ARG A 262 -0.79 -21.22 -10.13
C ARG A 262 -0.56 -22.05 -11.38
N ASN A 263 0.71 -22.30 -11.68
CA ASN A 263 1.16 -23.15 -12.77
C ASN A 263 1.37 -24.60 -12.28
N GLN A 264 1.47 -25.53 -13.23
CA GLN A 264 1.64 -26.97 -12.91
C GLN A 264 3.01 -27.30 -12.29
N ASP A 265 4.00 -26.44 -12.47
CA ASP A 265 5.37 -26.60 -11.96
C ASP A 265 5.61 -25.95 -10.59
N GLY A 266 4.52 -25.51 -9.93
CA GLY A 266 4.54 -24.87 -8.63
C GLY A 266 4.70 -23.35 -8.68
N SER A 267 5.09 -22.76 -9.82
CA SER A 267 5.23 -21.30 -9.97
C SER A 267 3.88 -20.57 -9.99
N VAL A 268 3.92 -19.25 -9.78
CA VAL A 268 2.76 -18.36 -9.90
C VAL A 268 3.02 -17.32 -10.98
N SER A 269 2.04 -17.13 -11.87
CA SER A 269 2.06 -16.05 -12.87
C SER A 269 0.97 -15.01 -12.59
N PHE A 270 1.26 -13.75 -12.87
CA PHE A 270 0.34 -12.62 -12.76
C PHE A 270 0.82 -11.47 -13.65
N SER A 271 -0.06 -10.50 -13.89
CA SER A 271 0.25 -9.27 -14.61
C SER A 271 0.17 -8.09 -13.66
N VAL A 272 1.19 -7.24 -13.64
CA VAL A 272 1.21 -6.01 -12.85
C VAL A 272 0.73 -4.85 -13.72
N ALA A 273 -0.22 -4.08 -13.20
CA ALA A 273 -0.85 -2.95 -13.87
C ALA A 273 -0.91 -1.71 -12.98
N ARG A 274 -1.09 -0.54 -13.59
CA ARG A 274 -1.52 0.68 -12.90
C ARG A 274 -2.96 0.98 -13.30
N PRO A 275 -3.96 0.53 -12.53
CA PRO A 275 -5.35 0.56 -12.98
C PRO A 275 -5.86 1.96 -13.34
N VAL A 276 -5.46 2.95 -12.54
CA VAL A 276 -5.84 4.35 -12.70
C VAL A 276 -4.61 5.23 -12.45
N VAL A 277 -4.32 6.15 -13.36
CA VAL A 277 -3.29 7.18 -13.18
C VAL A 277 -3.96 8.54 -13.20
N LEU A 278 -3.81 9.32 -12.13
CA LEU A 278 -4.42 10.65 -12.01
C LEU A 278 -3.50 11.75 -12.54
N ASP A 279 -4.11 12.74 -13.21
CA ASP A 279 -3.55 14.08 -13.38
C ASP A 279 -4.53 15.14 -12.84
N ILE A 280 -4.05 15.91 -11.86
CA ILE A 280 -4.78 17.05 -11.26
C ILE A 280 -3.95 18.32 -11.47
N SER A 281 -3.77 18.70 -12.74
CA SER A 281 -3.02 19.89 -13.13
C SER A 281 -3.89 21.16 -13.14
N GLY A 282 -5.18 21.02 -13.45
CA GLY A 282 -6.15 22.12 -13.56
C GLY A 282 -6.70 22.60 -12.22
N ILE A 283 -5.86 23.16 -11.34
CA ILE A 283 -6.29 23.64 -10.01
C ILE A 283 -6.60 25.15 -10.01
N PHE A 284 -7.77 25.53 -9.48
CA PHE A 284 -8.28 26.91 -9.43
C PHE A 284 -8.63 27.32 -7.99
N GLN A 285 -9.22 28.51 -7.81
CA GLN A 285 -9.59 29.01 -6.48
C GLN A 285 -10.80 28.25 -5.91
N ASP A 286 -11.73 27.86 -6.78
CA ASP A 286 -13.04 27.30 -6.46
C ASP A 286 -13.31 25.98 -7.19
N ALA A 287 -12.33 25.44 -7.89
CA ALA A 287 -12.50 24.27 -8.73
C ALA A 287 -11.19 23.51 -8.93
N ALA A 288 -11.30 22.25 -9.34
CA ALA A 288 -10.19 21.45 -9.83
C ALA A 288 -10.65 20.51 -10.94
N ILE A 289 -9.85 20.38 -11.99
CA ILE A 289 -10.03 19.38 -13.04
C ILE A 289 -9.23 18.14 -12.64
N ILE A 290 -9.95 17.04 -12.42
CA ILE A 290 -9.40 15.72 -12.14
C ILE A 290 -9.49 14.94 -13.44
N SER A 291 -8.37 14.54 -14.00
CA SER A 291 -8.31 13.69 -15.19
C SER A 291 -7.58 12.39 -14.88
N TRP A 292 -7.86 11.36 -15.66
CA TRP A 292 -7.25 10.06 -15.45
C TRP A 292 -7.06 9.27 -16.74
N GLU A 293 -6.06 8.41 -16.70
CA GLU A 293 -5.85 7.33 -17.65
C GLU A 293 -6.12 5.99 -16.95
N ILE A 294 -6.49 4.98 -17.74
CA ILE A 294 -6.66 3.61 -17.26
C ILE A 294 -5.74 2.68 -18.04
N ASP A 295 -5.35 1.58 -17.41
CA ASP A 295 -4.65 0.49 -18.10
C ASP A 295 -5.57 -0.14 -19.17
N ASP A 296 -5.07 -0.33 -20.39
CA ASP A 296 -5.85 -0.89 -21.51
C ASP A 296 -6.39 -2.29 -21.20
N ARG A 297 -5.73 -3.07 -20.32
CA ARG A 297 -6.21 -4.38 -19.86
C ARG A 297 -7.52 -4.28 -19.08
N LEU A 298 -7.87 -3.09 -18.59
CA LEU A 298 -9.06 -2.81 -17.80
C LEU A 298 -10.09 -1.97 -18.58
N ALA A 299 -10.04 -2.01 -19.92
CA ALA A 299 -10.95 -1.27 -20.78
C ALA A 299 -12.41 -1.73 -20.68
N ASP A 300 -12.68 -2.97 -20.24
CA ASP A 300 -14.03 -3.47 -19.97
C ASP A 300 -14.50 -3.04 -18.56
N ASN A 301 -15.13 -1.86 -18.49
CA ASN A 301 -15.62 -1.28 -17.25
C ASN A 301 -16.99 -0.62 -17.42
N GLN A 302 -17.71 -0.47 -16.30
CA GLN A 302 -19.03 0.15 -16.27
C GLN A 302 -19.00 1.66 -15.97
N GLY A 303 -17.85 2.20 -15.55
CA GLY A 303 -17.71 3.63 -15.28
C GLY A 303 -16.72 3.95 -14.17
N PHE A 304 -16.83 5.19 -13.70
CA PHE A 304 -15.96 5.75 -12.67
C PHE A 304 -16.78 6.37 -11.54
N GLU A 305 -16.24 6.27 -10.33
CA GLU A 305 -16.69 7.03 -9.17
C GLU A 305 -15.58 8.03 -8.80
N VAL A 306 -15.90 9.33 -8.85
CA VAL A 306 -14.99 10.40 -8.45
C VAL A 306 -15.44 10.96 -7.11
N GLU A 307 -14.62 10.79 -6.07
CA GLU A 307 -14.84 11.30 -4.72
C GLU A 307 -13.86 12.44 -4.43
N TRP A 308 -14.29 13.48 -3.72
CA TRP A 308 -13.41 14.51 -3.18
C TRP A 308 -13.80 14.90 -1.76
N THR A 309 -12.80 15.23 -0.93
CA THR A 309 -13.01 15.61 0.47
C THR A 309 -11.94 16.59 0.96
N ASP A 310 -12.33 17.55 1.82
CA ASP A 310 -11.42 18.42 2.58
C ASP A 310 -11.12 17.88 3.99
N GLY A 311 -11.62 16.68 4.31
CA GLY A 311 -11.56 16.07 5.65
C GLY A 311 -12.81 16.30 6.49
N GLU A 312 -13.64 17.30 6.18
CA GLU A 312 -14.91 17.56 6.87
C GLU A 312 -16.11 17.18 5.99
N LYS A 313 -16.10 17.61 4.73
CA LYS A 313 -17.13 17.31 3.74
C LYS A 313 -16.60 16.29 2.75
N ARG A 314 -17.48 15.39 2.32
CA ARG A 314 -17.20 14.38 1.30
C ARG A 314 -18.32 14.38 0.29
N GLU A 315 -17.96 14.43 -0.97
CA GLU A 315 -18.87 14.36 -2.11
C GLU A 315 -18.37 13.33 -3.10
N THR A 316 -19.29 12.76 -3.89
CA THR A 316 -18.98 11.75 -4.88
C THR A 316 -19.83 11.94 -6.13
N ARG A 317 -19.31 11.50 -7.28
CA ARG A 317 -19.98 11.54 -8.58
C ARG A 317 -19.72 10.26 -9.37
N MET A 318 -20.79 9.66 -9.86
CA MET A 318 -20.72 8.56 -10.83
C MET A 318 -20.63 9.11 -12.26
N LEU A 319 -19.79 8.49 -13.07
CA LEU A 319 -19.50 8.86 -14.45
C LEU A 319 -19.49 7.60 -15.34
N ASP A 320 -19.83 7.79 -16.61
CA ASP A 320 -19.86 6.71 -17.60
C ASP A 320 -18.45 6.24 -17.99
N SER A 321 -18.34 5.03 -18.55
CA SER A 321 -17.06 4.39 -18.91
C SER A 321 -16.25 5.13 -19.97
N SER A 322 -16.85 6.04 -20.74
CA SER A 322 -16.16 6.89 -21.70
C SER A 322 -15.48 8.11 -21.09
N GLU A 323 -15.84 8.50 -19.86
CA GLU A 323 -15.28 9.70 -19.23
C GLU A 323 -13.83 9.51 -18.82
N ARG A 324 -13.02 10.56 -18.97
CA ARG A 324 -11.58 10.57 -18.57
C ARG A 324 -11.22 11.80 -17.75
N SER A 325 -12.22 12.60 -17.40
CA SER A 325 -12.04 13.80 -16.62
C SER A 325 -13.34 14.24 -15.98
N PHE A 326 -13.21 14.95 -14.87
CA PHE A 326 -14.31 15.55 -14.16
C PHE A 326 -13.85 16.87 -13.54
N THR A 327 -14.65 17.90 -13.71
CA THR A 327 -14.38 19.19 -13.06
C THR A 327 -15.20 19.31 -11.79
N VAL A 328 -14.50 19.33 -10.66
CA VAL A 328 -15.09 19.63 -9.36
C VAL A 328 -15.18 21.14 -9.21
N GLU A 329 -16.34 21.65 -8.84
CA GLU A 329 -16.63 23.08 -8.66
C GLU A 329 -17.12 23.36 -7.24
N GLY A 330 -17.21 24.64 -6.86
CA GLY A 330 -17.70 25.04 -5.53
C GLY A 330 -16.73 24.77 -4.38
N LEU A 331 -15.45 24.55 -4.69
CA LEU A 331 -14.42 24.31 -3.70
C LEU A 331 -14.08 25.58 -2.92
N THR A 332 -13.61 25.40 -1.68
CA THR A 332 -13.16 26.54 -0.87
C THR A 332 -11.73 26.94 -1.25
N PRO A 333 -11.42 28.24 -1.45
CA PRO A 333 -10.05 28.70 -1.73
C PRO A 333 -9.07 28.42 -0.58
N GLN A 334 -7.80 28.14 -0.93
CA GLN A 334 -6.72 27.78 0.02
C GLN A 334 -7.01 26.56 0.90
N THR A 335 -7.81 25.62 0.41
CA THR A 335 -8.17 24.41 1.13
C THR A 335 -7.52 23.21 0.47
N ARG A 336 -6.97 22.32 1.30
CA ARG A 336 -6.42 21.03 0.84
C ARG A 336 -7.58 20.07 0.64
N TYR A 337 -7.60 19.42 -0.50
CA TYR A 337 -8.54 18.35 -0.83
C TYR A 337 -7.78 17.07 -1.15
N ARG A 338 -8.41 15.93 -0.86
CA ARG A 338 -8.05 14.62 -1.42
C ARG A 338 -9.12 14.25 -2.45
N ALA A 339 -8.70 13.95 -3.67
CA ALA A 339 -9.54 13.36 -4.70
C ALA A 339 -9.21 11.86 -4.84
N THR A 340 -10.23 11.05 -5.10
CA THR A 340 -10.11 9.62 -5.39
C THR A 340 -10.93 9.30 -6.63
N VAL A 341 -10.32 8.66 -7.62
CA VAL A 341 -11.05 8.07 -8.75
C VAL A 341 -11.05 6.56 -8.56
N ARG A 342 -12.24 5.96 -8.53
CA ARG A 342 -12.44 4.52 -8.51
C ARG A 342 -12.94 4.07 -9.89
N LEU A 343 -12.15 3.23 -10.54
CA LEU A 343 -12.56 2.45 -11.71
C LEU A 343 -13.45 1.30 -11.24
N VAL A 344 -14.61 1.13 -11.88
CA VAL A 344 -15.54 0.05 -11.57
C VAL A 344 -15.65 -0.87 -12.80
N MET A 345 -15.12 -2.08 -12.67
CA MET A 345 -15.11 -3.11 -13.70
C MET A 345 -16.51 -3.69 -13.93
N SER A 346 -16.69 -4.33 -15.08
CA SER A 346 -17.96 -4.98 -15.47
C SER A 346 -18.35 -6.16 -14.57
N ASP A 347 -17.38 -6.77 -13.88
CA ASP A 347 -17.57 -7.83 -12.89
C ASP A 347 -17.70 -7.30 -11.44
N GLU A 348 -17.94 -5.99 -11.30
CA GLU A 348 -18.03 -5.24 -10.04
C GLU A 348 -16.71 -5.10 -9.25
N GLN A 349 -15.59 -5.67 -9.74
CA GLN A 349 -14.29 -5.39 -9.15
C GLN A 349 -13.97 -3.89 -9.26
N LYS A 350 -13.27 -3.35 -8.26
CA LYS A 350 -12.87 -1.94 -8.24
C LYS A 350 -11.36 -1.80 -8.13
N PHE A 351 -10.88 -0.68 -8.64
CA PHE A 351 -9.53 -0.19 -8.42
C PHE A 351 -9.58 1.31 -8.21
N SER A 352 -8.68 1.86 -7.40
CA SER A 352 -8.67 3.29 -7.16
C SER A 352 -7.29 3.90 -7.00
N MET A 353 -7.24 5.19 -7.32
CA MET A 353 -6.10 6.06 -7.11
C MET A 353 -6.58 7.33 -6.40
N SER A 354 -5.77 7.84 -5.48
CA SER A 354 -6.04 9.09 -4.79
C SER A 354 -4.87 10.06 -4.92
N ALA A 355 -5.17 11.36 -4.97
CA ALA A 355 -4.17 12.41 -4.96
C ALA A 355 -4.66 13.61 -4.14
N ASN A 356 -3.72 14.30 -3.49
CA ASN A 356 -4.01 15.53 -2.77
C ASN A 356 -3.74 16.73 -3.68
N PHE A 357 -4.58 17.76 -3.58
CA PHE A 357 -4.36 19.06 -4.21
C PHE A 357 -4.77 20.19 -3.27
N THR A 358 -4.39 21.43 -3.57
CA THR A 358 -4.76 22.60 -2.76
C THR A 358 -5.23 23.72 -3.67
N THR A 359 -6.46 24.19 -3.45
CA THR A 359 -7.05 25.27 -4.24
C THR A 359 -6.26 26.56 -4.09
N LYS A 360 -6.31 27.40 -5.12
CA LYS A 360 -5.53 28.63 -5.19
C LYS A 360 -6.07 29.70 -4.25
N VAL A 361 -5.20 30.64 -3.90
CA VAL A 361 -5.54 31.75 -3.00
C VAL A 361 -6.52 32.73 -3.63
N TYR A 362 -7.60 33.01 -2.90
CA TYR A 362 -8.46 34.17 -3.13
C TYR A 362 -7.84 35.42 -2.49
N ARG A 363 -7.75 36.52 -3.26
CA ARG A 363 -7.24 37.80 -2.75
C ARG A 363 -8.38 38.78 -2.49
N LYS A 364 -8.73 38.97 -1.23
CA LYS A 364 -9.75 39.93 -0.81
C LYS A 364 -9.44 41.34 -1.31
N GLY A 365 -10.47 42.06 -1.78
CA GLY A 365 -10.36 43.44 -2.25
C GLY A 365 -9.74 43.60 -3.64
N THR A 366 -9.70 42.52 -4.44
CA THR A 366 -9.29 42.58 -5.84
C THR A 366 -10.48 42.34 -6.76
N TYR A 367 -10.39 42.82 -8.00
CA TYR A 367 -11.46 42.66 -8.99
C TYR A 367 -11.46 41.25 -9.58
N PRO A 368 -12.65 40.70 -9.87
CA PRO A 368 -12.82 39.48 -10.66
C PRO A 368 -12.11 39.55 -12.01
N TYR A 369 -11.57 38.44 -12.49
CA TYR A 369 -11.00 38.34 -13.84
C TYR A 369 -11.05 36.92 -14.41
N ILE A 370 -11.10 36.81 -15.75
CA ILE A 370 -11.01 35.52 -16.45
C ILE A 370 -9.61 34.94 -16.29
N TYR A 371 -9.52 33.74 -15.71
CA TYR A 371 -8.27 33.03 -15.50
C TYR A 371 -7.80 32.35 -16.80
N LEU A 372 -6.65 32.80 -17.31
CA LEU A 372 -6.08 32.37 -18.60
C LEU A 372 -4.62 31.91 -18.49
N ARG A 373 -4.14 31.65 -17.26
CA ARG A 373 -2.75 31.23 -17.02
C ARG A 373 -2.66 29.70 -17.13
N GLY A 374 -1.66 29.22 -17.86
CA GLY A 374 -1.46 27.79 -18.14
C GLY A 374 -1.85 27.39 -19.56
N SER A 375 -2.62 28.22 -20.27
CA SER A 375 -2.90 28.03 -21.69
C SER A 375 -1.67 28.30 -22.55
N ASP A 376 -1.51 27.51 -23.61
CA ASP A 376 -0.43 27.67 -24.59
C ASP A 376 -0.46 29.06 -25.24
N ARG A 377 0.72 29.67 -25.33
CA ARG A 377 0.89 30.99 -25.93
C ARG A 377 2.14 31.04 -26.79
N ASN A 378 2.02 31.75 -27.90
CA ASN A 378 3.17 32.22 -28.66
C ASN A 378 3.99 33.21 -27.83
N THR A 379 5.23 33.46 -28.26
CA THR A 379 6.12 34.43 -27.61
C THR A 379 5.57 35.85 -27.62
N ASP A 380 4.66 36.19 -28.56
CA ASP A 380 3.96 37.48 -28.63
C ASP A 380 2.72 37.57 -27.71
N GLY A 381 2.45 36.51 -26.94
CA GLY A 381 1.33 36.42 -25.99
C GLY A 381 -0.01 36.01 -26.60
N THR A 382 -0.10 35.89 -27.93
CA THR A 382 -1.28 35.30 -28.59
C THR A 382 -1.39 33.81 -28.27
N PHE A 383 -2.60 33.27 -28.34
CA PHE A 383 -2.85 31.86 -28.13
C PHE A 383 -2.43 31.06 -29.36
N VAL A 384 -1.85 29.89 -29.14
CA VAL A 384 -1.62 28.92 -30.21
C VAL A 384 -2.99 28.35 -30.64
N PRO A 385 -3.32 28.21 -31.93
CA PRO A 385 -4.56 27.56 -32.36
C PRO A 385 -4.71 26.17 -31.72
N GLY A 386 -5.83 25.93 -31.04
CA GLY A 386 -6.06 24.72 -30.26
C GLY A 386 -5.78 24.86 -28.75
N SER A 387 -5.29 26.02 -28.29
CA SER A 387 -5.06 26.28 -26.87
C SER A 387 -6.30 26.03 -26.02
N LYS A 388 -6.11 25.41 -24.86
CA LYS A 388 -7.16 25.08 -23.89
C LYS A 388 -7.30 26.15 -22.82
N ILE A 389 -8.53 26.61 -22.56
CA ILE A 389 -8.87 27.63 -21.54
C ILE A 389 -9.89 27.04 -20.56
N PRO A 390 -9.69 27.13 -19.24
CA PRO A 390 -10.54 26.41 -18.27
C PRO A 390 -11.91 27.04 -18.01
N LEU A 391 -12.26 28.16 -18.66
CA LEU A 391 -13.47 28.96 -18.40
C LEU A 391 -13.71 29.21 -16.90
N ARG A 392 -12.73 29.85 -16.24
CA ARG A 392 -12.78 30.15 -14.79
C ARG A 392 -12.64 31.64 -14.50
N ILE A 393 -13.30 32.08 -13.43
CA ILE A 393 -13.16 33.43 -12.89
C ILE A 393 -12.37 33.36 -11.59
N PHE A 394 -11.34 34.18 -11.47
CA PHE A 394 -10.62 34.37 -10.22
C PHE A 394 -11.12 35.64 -9.53
N ASN A 395 -11.05 35.63 -8.21
CA ASN A 395 -11.40 36.71 -7.29
C ASN A 395 -12.88 37.11 -7.31
N ALA A 396 -13.77 36.22 -7.74
CA ALA A 396 -15.20 36.36 -7.55
C ALA A 396 -15.65 35.53 -6.33
N THR A 397 -16.55 36.07 -5.50
CA THR A 397 -17.10 35.42 -4.30
C THR A 397 -18.60 35.62 -4.25
N GLY A 398 -19.34 34.68 -3.67
CA GLY A 398 -20.81 34.73 -3.66
C GLY A 398 -21.39 34.64 -5.07
N VAL A 399 -20.73 33.88 -5.95
CA VAL A 399 -21.17 33.66 -7.33
C VAL A 399 -22.21 32.54 -7.32
N ALA A 400 -23.40 32.85 -7.83
CA ALA A 400 -24.46 31.87 -8.01
C ALA A 400 -24.31 31.13 -9.36
N GLU A 401 -23.93 31.84 -10.42
CA GLU A 401 -23.78 31.28 -11.76
C GLU A 401 -22.77 32.09 -12.59
N VAL A 402 -22.02 31.41 -13.47
CA VAL A 402 -21.25 32.08 -14.53
C VAL A 402 -21.67 31.51 -15.87
N ARG A 403 -22.09 32.39 -16.79
CA ARG A 403 -22.39 32.03 -18.18
C ARG A 403 -21.30 32.51 -19.10
N TRP A 404 -20.84 31.64 -19.99
CA TRP A 404 -19.73 31.93 -20.90
C TRP A 404 -20.22 32.10 -22.32
N PHE A 405 -19.64 33.09 -23.01
CA PHE A 405 -19.94 33.39 -24.41
C PHE A 405 -18.66 33.63 -25.20
N PHE A 406 -18.60 33.14 -26.43
CA PHE A 406 -17.56 33.45 -27.40
C PHE A 406 -18.18 34.06 -28.65
N ASP A 407 -17.77 35.28 -29.01
CA ASP A 407 -18.38 36.08 -30.07
C ASP A 407 -19.92 36.21 -29.92
N GLY A 408 -20.39 36.30 -28.68
CA GLY A 408 -21.82 36.43 -28.34
C GLY A 408 -22.62 35.11 -28.39
N SER A 409 -21.99 33.99 -28.76
CA SER A 409 -22.62 32.67 -28.71
C SER A 409 -22.29 31.97 -27.40
N PRO A 410 -23.24 31.29 -26.72
CA PRO A 410 -22.94 30.52 -25.52
C PRO A 410 -21.86 29.47 -25.78
N VAL A 411 -20.96 29.28 -24.83
CA VAL A 411 -19.92 28.25 -24.87
C VAL A 411 -19.80 27.57 -23.51
N GLU A 412 -19.37 26.31 -23.54
CA GLU A 412 -19.10 25.49 -22.36
C GLU A 412 -17.71 24.86 -22.51
N ALA A 413 -17.21 24.31 -21.42
CA ALA A 413 -16.02 23.48 -21.46
C ALA A 413 -16.32 22.17 -22.23
N GLU A 414 -15.32 21.65 -22.94
CA GLU A 414 -15.36 20.30 -23.50
C GLU A 414 -15.23 19.26 -22.36
N SER A 415 -15.32 17.96 -22.67
CA SER A 415 -15.28 16.90 -21.65
C SER A 415 -14.01 16.90 -20.80
N ASP A 416 -12.90 17.42 -21.34
CA ASP A 416 -11.62 17.62 -20.65
C ASP A 416 -11.63 18.76 -19.61
N GLY A 417 -12.74 19.47 -19.46
CA GLY A 417 -12.87 20.62 -18.55
C GLY A 417 -12.34 21.94 -19.14
N TYR A 418 -12.01 21.98 -20.44
CA TYR A 418 -11.47 23.17 -21.10
C TYR A 418 -12.24 23.55 -22.38
N PHE A 419 -12.28 24.85 -22.67
CA PHE A 419 -12.71 25.40 -23.94
C PHE A 419 -11.52 25.51 -24.92
N THR A 420 -11.68 24.93 -26.11
CA THR A 420 -10.66 24.98 -27.17
C THR A 420 -10.75 26.25 -27.99
N VAL A 421 -9.69 27.07 -27.97
CA VAL A 421 -9.61 28.28 -28.78
C VAL A 421 -9.17 27.93 -30.20
N ARG A 422 -10.13 27.90 -31.13
CA ARG A 422 -9.86 27.58 -32.56
C ARG A 422 -9.60 28.82 -33.43
N ARG A 423 -9.99 30.01 -32.96
CA ARG A 423 -9.86 31.28 -33.70
C ARG A 423 -9.79 32.47 -32.77
N SER A 424 -9.43 33.62 -33.32
CA SER A 424 -9.52 34.90 -32.61
C SER A 424 -10.99 35.31 -32.43
N GLY A 425 -11.30 35.96 -31.33
CA GLY A 425 -12.66 36.38 -30.99
C GLY A 425 -12.74 37.03 -29.62
N THR A 426 -13.95 37.20 -29.11
CA THR A 426 -14.20 37.83 -27.81
C THR A 426 -14.82 36.83 -26.85
N LEU A 427 -14.13 36.55 -25.75
CA LEU A 427 -14.64 35.74 -24.64
C LEU A 427 -15.30 36.65 -23.61
N CYS A 428 -16.52 36.31 -23.19
CA CYS A 428 -17.29 37.04 -22.20
C CYS A 428 -17.73 36.07 -21.10
N ALA A 429 -17.55 36.48 -19.85
CA ALA A 429 -18.14 35.85 -18.68
C ALA A 429 -19.21 36.77 -18.12
N GLU A 430 -20.44 36.29 -18.03
CA GLU A 430 -21.53 36.93 -17.30
C GLU A 430 -21.64 36.27 -15.94
N ILE A 431 -21.39 37.02 -14.87
CA ILE A 431 -21.35 36.55 -13.50
C ILE A 431 -22.63 37.03 -12.82
N TYR A 432 -23.38 36.09 -12.25
CA TYR A 432 -24.56 36.34 -11.45
C TYR A 432 -24.22 36.03 -9.99
N TYR A 433 -24.33 37.03 -9.12
CA TYR A 433 -24.04 36.89 -7.70
C TYR A 433 -25.29 36.53 -6.90
N GLU A 434 -25.10 35.89 -5.74
CA GLU A 434 -26.19 35.47 -4.84
C GLU A 434 -27.02 36.64 -4.30
N ASP A 435 -26.44 37.84 -4.25
CA ASP A 435 -27.14 39.07 -3.84
C ASP A 435 -27.99 39.70 -4.97
N GLY A 436 -28.01 39.07 -6.15
CA GLY A 436 -28.74 39.51 -7.34
C GLY A 436 -27.99 40.54 -8.19
N THR A 437 -26.75 40.89 -7.86
CA THR A 437 -25.91 41.73 -8.72
C THR A 437 -25.35 40.94 -9.91
N GLU A 438 -25.03 41.66 -10.99
CA GLU A 438 -24.48 41.09 -12.22
C GLU A 438 -23.21 41.83 -12.65
N GLU A 439 -22.22 41.09 -13.13
CA GLU A 439 -20.98 41.64 -13.69
C GLU A 439 -20.65 40.95 -15.02
N ARG A 440 -20.10 41.70 -15.98
CA ARG A 440 -19.66 41.15 -17.27
C ARG A 440 -18.19 41.43 -17.48
N ILE A 441 -17.38 40.38 -17.63
CA ILE A 441 -15.95 40.48 -17.92
C ILE A 441 -15.72 40.06 -19.36
N ILE A 442 -15.14 40.95 -20.15
CA ILE A 442 -14.90 40.73 -21.57
C ILE A 442 -13.39 40.69 -21.83
N LYS A 443 -12.94 39.69 -22.58
CA LYS A 443 -11.54 39.52 -22.96
C LYS A 443 -11.41 39.22 -24.45
N GLU A 444 -10.59 40.01 -25.13
CA GLU A 444 -10.19 39.74 -26.51
C GLU A 444 -9.18 38.56 -26.53
N ILE A 445 -9.50 37.53 -27.29
CA ILE A 445 -8.68 36.34 -27.50
C ILE A 445 -8.11 36.43 -28.91
N ARG A 446 -6.78 36.51 -29.01
CA ARG A 446 -6.06 36.54 -30.30
C ARG A 446 -5.31 35.23 -30.48
N THR A 447 -5.43 34.62 -31.64
CA THR A 447 -4.77 33.37 -32.05
C THR A 447 -3.85 33.63 -33.23
N ARG A 448 -2.65 33.04 -33.25
CA ARG A 448 -1.73 33.12 -34.38
C ARG A 448 -0.95 31.85 -34.62
#